data_AF-M1ZYF8-F1
#
_entry.id   AF-M1ZYF8-F1
#
_cell.length_a   1.000
_cell.length_b   1.000
_cell.length_c   1.000
_cell.angle_alpha   90.00
_cell.angle_beta   90.00
_cell.angle_gamma   90.00
#
_symmetry.space_group_name_H-M   'P 1'
#
loop_
_entity.id
_entity.type
_entity.pdbx_description
1 polymer ?
#
loop_
_entity_poly.entity_id
_entity_poly.type
_entity_poly.pdbx_seq_one_letter_code
_entity_poly.pdbx_strand_id
1 'polypeptide(L)' 'MKKSKIYNFLMWIIGFSLAELWRRLLKDIYIHEFFKWLIGLAIIILIFLLLTKL' A
#
# COMPACT_ATOMS: atom_id res chain seq x y z
N MET A 1 -12.19 -9.72 18.29
CA MET A 1 -11.49 -10.95 17.86
C MET A 1 -10.00 -10.67 17.79
N LYS A 2 -9.14 -11.42 18.49
CA LYS A 2 -7.67 -11.28 18.38
C LYS A 2 -7.29 -11.64 16.93
N LYS A 3 -6.95 -10.65 16.09
CA LYS A 3 -6.43 -10.94 14.75
C LYS A 3 -5.16 -11.78 14.92
N SER A 4 -5.13 -12.96 14.28
CA SER A 4 -3.97 -13.85 14.33
C SER A 4 -2.72 -13.11 13.84
N LYS A 5 -1.56 -13.36 14.46
CA LYS A 5 -0.27 -12.81 13.98
C LYS A 5 -0.05 -13.10 12.48
N ILE A 6 -0.53 -14.26 12.01
CA ILE A 6 -0.46 -14.68 10.62
C ILE A 6 -1.31 -13.77 9.72
N TYR A 7 -2.52 -13.39 10.17
CA TYR A 7 -3.39 -12.47 9.43
C TYR A 7 -2.74 -11.09 9.28
N ASN A 8 -2.13 -10.57 10.34
CA ASN A 8 -1.44 -9.28 10.27
C ASN A 8 -0.22 -9.35 9.33
N PHE A 9 0.53 -10.45 9.36
CA PHE A 9 1.66 -10.66 8.45
C PHE A 9 1.22 -10.72 6.98
N LEU A 10 0.13 -11.44 6.68
CA LEU A 10 -0.44 -11.50 5.32
C LEU A 10 -0.90 -10.12 4.83
N MET A 11 -1.53 -9.32 5.70
CA MET A 11 -1.92 -7.94 5.37
C MET A 11 -0.70 -7.05 5.05
N TRP A 12 0.41 -7.24 5.76
CA TRP A 12 1.67 -6.54 5.47
C TRP A 12 2.25 -6.93 4.11
N ILE A 13 2.25 -8.22 3.77
CA ILE A 13 2.70 -8.69 2.45
C ILE A 13 1.84 -8.08 1.35
N ILE A 14 0.51 -8.13 1.50
CA ILE A 14 -0.43 -7.58 0.51
C ILE A 14 -0.20 -6.07 0.34
N GLY A 15 -0.06 -5.32 1.44
CA GLY A 15 0.26 -3.89 1.41
C GLY A 15 1.57 -3.58 0.71
N PHE A 16 2.63 -4.37 0.98
CA PHE A 16 3.92 -4.20 0.34
C PHE A 16 3.87 -4.52 -1.15
N SER A 17 3.20 -5.61 -1.54
CA SER A 17 3.00 -5.97 -2.95
C SER A 17 2.22 -4.90 -3.73
N LEU A 18 1.19 -4.30 -3.11
CA LEU A 18 0.44 -3.19 -3.69
C LEU A 18 1.31 -1.94 -3.89
N ALA A 19 2.14 -1.59 -2.91
CA ALA A 19 3.05 -0.46 -3.01
C ALA A 19 4.09 -0.66 -4.13
N GLU A 20 4.62 -1.87 -4.28
CA GLU A 20 5.57 -2.22 -5.34
C GLU A 20 4.90 -2.25 -6.73
N LEU A 21 3.67 -2.77 -6.83
CA LEU A 21 2.85 -2.68 -8.05
C LEU A 21 2.62 -1.22 -8.47
N TRP A 22 2.30 -0.36 -7.49
CA TRP A 22 2.13 1.07 -7.73
C TRP A 22 3.42 1.74 -8.23
N ARG A 23 4.56 1.43 -7.62
CA ARG A 23 5.87 1.93 -8.07
C ARG A 23 6.15 1.54 -9.52
N ARG A 24 5.82 0.29 -9.91
CA ARG A 24 5.98 -0.21 -11.29
C ARG A 24 5.02 0.46 -12.26
N LEU A 25 3.78 0.72 -11.88
CA LEU A 25 2.82 1.47 -12.70
C LEU A 25 3.32 2.88 -13.01
N LEU A 26 4.03 3.50 -12.06
CA LEU A 26 4.63 4.81 -12.25
C LEU A 26 6.02 4.77 -12.90
N LYS A 27 6.51 3.61 -13.37
CA LYS A 27 7.89 3.45 -13.86
C LYS A 27 8.25 4.47 -14.93
N ASP A 28 7.36 4.70 -15.89
CA ASP A 28 7.60 5.59 -17.05
C ASP A 28 7.32 7.07 -16.78
N ILE A 29 6.93 7.42 -15.54
CA ILE A 29 6.68 8.80 -15.16
C ILE A 29 7.95 9.45 -14.61
N TYR A 30 8.25 10.68 -15.01
CA TYR A 30 9.35 11.52 -14.50
C TYR A 30 9.10 12.01 -13.07
N ILE A 31 8.88 11.09 -12.14
CA ILE A 31 8.80 11.35 -10.71
C ILE A 31 9.95 10.60 -10.04
N HIS A 32 10.58 11.22 -9.05
CA HIS A 32 11.66 10.58 -8.30
C HIS A 32 11.13 9.35 -7.55
N GLU A 33 11.90 8.25 -7.50
CA GLU A 33 11.44 6.94 -7.01
C GLU A 33 10.86 7.01 -5.59
N PHE A 34 11.45 7.85 -4.73
CA PHE A 34 10.95 8.09 -3.37
C PHE A 34 9.48 8.55 -3.35
N PHE A 35 9.10 9.48 -4.23
CA PHE A 35 7.71 9.98 -4.28
C PHE A 35 6.76 8.96 -4.88
N LYS A 36 7.21 8.14 -5.84
CA LYS A 36 6.41 7.03 -6.37
C LYS A 36 6.03 6.05 -5.25
N TRP A 37 6.98 5.76 -4.36
CA TRP A 37 6.74 4.92 -3.18
C TRP A 37 5.83 5.59 -2.16
N LEU A 38 6.03 6.89 -1.90
CA LEU A 38 5.20 7.68 -0.99
C LEU A 38 3.74 7.74 -1.42
N ILE A 39 3.47 7.90 -2.72
CA ILE A 39 2.11 7.88 -3.27
C ILE A 39 1.45 6.51 -3.08
N GLY A 40 2.21 5.42 -3.26
CA GLY A 40 1.71 4.06 -3.01
C GLY A 40 1.27 3.87 -1.55
N LEU A 41 2.08 4.34 -0.60
CA LEU A 41 1.71 4.36 0.83
C LEU A 41 0.47 5.21 1.10
N ALA A 42 0.39 6.41 0.51
CA ALA A 42 -0.76 7.29 0.68
C ALA A 42 -2.06 6.65 0.17
N ILE A 43 -2.02 5.93 -0.95
CA ILE A 43 -3.17 5.18 -1.49
C ILE A 43 -3.61 4.07 -0.53
N ILE A 44 -2.66 3.31 0.04
CA ILE A 44 -2.98 2.25 1.01
C ILE A 44 -3.67 2.84 2.24
N ILE A 45 -3.15 3.95 2.77
CA ILE A 45 -3.75 4.66 3.92
C ILE A 45 -5.15 5.18 3.55
N LEU A 46 -5.32 5.76 2.37
CA LEU A 46 -6.60 6.28 1.90
C LEU A 46 -7.65 5.16 1.77
N ILE A 47 -7.29 4.03 1.16
CA ILE A 47 -8.16 2.84 1.05
C ILE A 47 -8.54 2.34 2.44
N PHE A 48 -7.58 2.27 3.37
CA PHE A 48 -7.87 1.83 4.74
C PHE A 48 -8.87 2.77 5.42
N LEU A 49 -8.69 4.09 5.30
CA LEU A 49 -9.60 5.11 5.85
C LEU A 49 -11.01 5.01 5.23
N LEU A 50 -11.11 4.78 3.91
CA LEU A 50 -12.39 4.60 3.24
C LEU A 50 -13.10 3.34 3.73
N LEU A 51 -12.38 2.22 3.85
CA LEU A 51 -12.92 0.95 4.34
C LEU A 51 -13.26 0.96 5.84
N THR A 52 -12.68 1.85 6.64
CA THR A 52 -13.00 1.98 8.07
C THR A 52 -14.10 3.00 8.36
N LYS A 53 -14.39 3.92 7.43
CA LYS A 53 -15.51 4.87 7.54
C LYS A 53 -16.81 4.36 6.91
N LEU A 54 -16.74 3.39 6.00
CA LEU A 54 -17.90 2.61 5.56
C LEU A 54 -18.24 1.52 6.60
#